data_AF-A0A485C0F5-F1
#
_entry.id   AF-A0A485C0F5-F1
#
_cell.length_a   1.000
_cell.length_b   1.000
_cell.length_c   1.000
_cell.angle_alpha   90.00
_cell.angle_beta   90.00
_cell.angle_gamma   90.00
#
_symmetry.space_group_name_H-M   'P 1'
#
loop_
_entity.id
_entity.type
_entity.pdbx_description
1 polymer ?
#
loop_
_entity_poly.entity_id
_entity_poly.type
_entity_poly.pdbx_seq_one_letter_code
_entity_poly.pdbx_strand_id
1 'polypeptide(L)'
;MEEPCISPQALKSLSDVSITTPFFDARSGFDAAAFAALSGTLKAGSWLILLTPSFTCWPSRPDADSLRWSDASEPIPTPHFVHRFCQRVCANPEAIVWRQNEPLMLPEEEPRPHWYPADGHPQAEQAAILASLSTLPAGIAAVTAERGRGKSALAGMLIRQLAGDAIVTAPARGATEVMATFAGDGFRFMAPDALLAGDIRASWLIVDEAAAIPGRCFASWSPVFLAPY
;
A
#
# COMPACT_ATOMS: atom_id res chain seq x y z
N MET A 1 -20.68 -25.01 -2.62
CA MET A 1 -19.53 -24.44 -3.36
C MET A 1 -18.83 -23.56 -2.34
N GLU A 2 -17.70 -24.00 -1.80
CA GLU A 2 -16.96 -23.20 -0.82
C GLU A 2 -16.45 -21.95 -1.52
N GLU A 3 -16.82 -20.78 -1.01
CA GLU A 3 -16.26 -19.52 -1.46
C GLU A 3 -14.75 -19.51 -1.14
N PRO A 4 -13.89 -18.96 -2.01
CA PRO A 4 -12.46 -18.95 -1.77
C PRO A 4 -12.13 -18.16 -0.49
N CYS A 5 -11.81 -18.90 0.58
CA CYS A 5 -11.41 -18.33 1.87
C CYS A 5 -9.89 -18.25 1.94
N ILE A 6 -9.37 -17.07 2.29
CA ILE A 6 -7.93 -16.82 2.36
C ILE A 6 -7.63 -16.33 3.77
N SER A 7 -6.59 -16.90 4.39
CA SER A 7 -6.18 -16.48 5.72
C SER A 7 -5.56 -15.07 5.68
N PRO A 8 -5.67 -14.28 6.77
CA PRO A 8 -5.02 -12.96 6.86
C PRO A 8 -3.52 -12.98 6.53
N GLN A 9 -2.84 -14.08 6.87
CA GLN A 9 -1.42 -14.28 6.60
C GLN A 9 -1.11 -14.46 5.10
N ALA A 10 -1.99 -15.14 4.36
CA ALA A 10 -1.88 -15.34 2.92
C ALA A 10 -2.31 -14.11 2.11
N LEU A 11 -2.93 -13.11 2.75
CA LEU A 11 -3.35 -11.88 2.08
C LEU A 11 -2.17 -11.01 1.63
N LYS A 12 -1.00 -11.15 2.28
CA LYS A 12 0.24 -10.47 1.88
C LYS A 12 0.76 -10.91 0.51
N SER A 13 0.43 -12.12 0.05
CA SER A 13 0.83 -12.63 -1.27
C SER A 13 -0.13 -12.27 -2.39
N LEU A 14 -1.22 -11.53 -2.11
CA LEU A 14 -2.24 -11.12 -3.09
C LEU A 14 -2.14 -9.64 -3.48
N SER A 15 -0.96 -9.04 -3.30
CA SER A 15 -0.71 -7.61 -3.57
C SER A 15 -1.14 -7.13 -4.97
N ASP A 16 -1.25 -8.04 -5.93
CA ASP A 16 -1.47 -7.74 -7.34
C ASP A 16 -2.84 -8.21 -7.88
N VAL A 17 -3.70 -8.77 -7.02
CA VAL A 17 -5.04 -9.23 -7.41
C VAL A 17 -6.08 -8.21 -6.98
N SER A 18 -6.78 -7.65 -7.97
CA SER A 18 -7.90 -6.76 -7.72
C SER A 18 -9.18 -7.53 -7.38
N ILE A 19 -9.79 -7.22 -6.23
CA ILE A 19 -11.02 -7.89 -5.77
C ILE A 19 -12.18 -6.88 -5.75
N THR A 20 -13.33 -7.25 -6.30
CA THR A 20 -14.48 -6.34 -6.45
C THR A 20 -15.33 -6.24 -5.18
N THR A 21 -15.51 -7.34 -4.44
CA THR A 21 -16.29 -7.32 -3.20
C THR A 21 -15.79 -8.36 -2.19
N PRO A 22 -14.68 -8.10 -1.48
CA PRO A 22 -14.21 -9.02 -0.46
C PRO A 22 -15.00 -8.91 0.84
N PHE A 23 -15.11 -10.05 1.53
CA PHE A 23 -15.56 -10.13 2.91
C PHE A 23 -14.35 -10.21 3.85
N PHE A 24 -14.34 -9.35 4.87
CA PHE A 24 -13.40 -9.46 5.99
C PHE A 24 -14.17 -9.97 7.21
N ASP A 25 -13.84 -11.17 7.68
CA ASP A 25 -14.48 -11.76 8.85
C ASP A 25 -13.74 -11.43 10.14
N ALA A 26 -14.28 -10.51 10.92
CA ALA A 26 -13.75 -10.10 12.22
C ALA A 26 -14.54 -10.67 13.41
N ARG A 27 -15.38 -11.70 13.20
CA ARG A 27 -16.24 -12.24 14.28
C ARG A 27 -15.47 -12.92 15.40
N SER A 28 -14.29 -13.47 15.11
CA SER A 28 -13.43 -14.20 16.05
C SER A 28 -12.11 -13.48 16.37
N GLY A 29 -11.68 -12.53 15.54
CA GLY A 29 -10.54 -11.67 15.80
C GLY A 29 -10.36 -10.64 14.69
N PHE A 30 -9.68 -9.52 14.97
CA PHE A 30 -9.50 -8.43 14.01
C PHE A 30 -8.02 -8.20 13.71
N ASP A 31 -7.54 -8.76 12.60
CA ASP A 31 -6.21 -8.43 12.07
C ASP A 31 -6.24 -7.07 11.37
N ALA A 32 -5.79 -6.02 12.09
CA ALA A 32 -5.77 -4.66 11.56
C ALA A 32 -4.84 -4.51 10.34
N ALA A 33 -3.76 -5.27 10.26
CA ALA A 33 -2.83 -5.22 9.13
C ALA A 33 -3.44 -5.86 7.88
N ALA A 34 -4.13 -6.99 8.03
CA ALA A 34 -4.84 -7.63 6.92
C ALA A 34 -6.04 -6.81 6.45
N PHE A 35 -6.79 -6.18 7.37
CA PHE A 35 -7.88 -5.28 7.00
C PHE A 35 -7.38 -4.10 6.15
N ALA A 36 -6.28 -3.46 6.58
CA ALA A 36 -5.65 -2.38 5.82
C ALA A 36 -5.12 -2.87 4.47
N ALA A 37 -4.46 -4.03 4.41
CA ALA A 37 -3.97 -4.60 3.16
C ALA A 37 -5.10 -4.90 2.17
N LEU A 38 -6.18 -5.53 2.64
CA LEU A 38 -7.35 -5.84 1.82
C LEU A 38 -8.01 -4.58 1.27
N SER A 39 -8.16 -3.54 2.10
CA SER A 39 -8.71 -2.26 1.67
C SER A 39 -7.89 -1.61 0.54
N GLY A 40 -6.57 -1.85 0.51
CA GLY A 40 -5.68 -1.35 -0.53
C GLY A 40 -5.74 -2.11 -1.85
N THR A 41 -6.39 -3.29 -1.90
CA THR A 41 -6.54 -4.10 -3.13
C THR A 41 -7.86 -3.86 -3.88
N LEU A 42 -8.71 -2.99 -3.34
CA LEU A 42 -10.03 -2.70 -3.89
C LEU A 42 -9.93 -1.84 -5.14
N LYS A 43 -10.74 -2.15 -6.15
CA LYS A 43 -10.92 -1.29 -7.33
C LYS A 43 -11.93 -0.18 -7.06
N ALA A 44 -11.86 0.91 -7.82
CA ALA A 44 -12.92 1.91 -7.81
C ALA A 44 -14.29 1.26 -8.06
N GLY A 45 -15.29 1.63 -7.25
CA GLY A 45 -16.64 1.03 -7.28
C GLY A 45 -16.78 -0.29 -6.50
N SER A 46 -15.74 -0.76 -5.82
CA SER A 46 -15.78 -1.97 -4.99
C SER A 46 -16.40 -1.71 -3.62
N TRP A 47 -16.95 -2.75 -3.01
CA TRP A 47 -17.42 -2.74 -1.61
C TRP A 47 -16.51 -3.60 -0.74
N LEU A 48 -16.12 -3.10 0.43
CA LEU A 48 -15.50 -3.92 1.48
C LEU A 48 -16.55 -4.29 2.51
N ILE A 49 -16.90 -5.57 2.60
CA ILE A 49 -17.90 -6.03 3.55
C ILE A 49 -17.19 -6.55 4.80
N LEU A 50 -17.38 -5.85 5.92
CA LEU A 50 -16.79 -6.22 7.20
C LEU A 50 -17.83 -6.92 8.08
N LEU A 51 -17.59 -8.18 8.42
CA LEU A 51 -18.40 -8.94 9.37
C LEU A 51 -17.85 -8.74 10.77
N THR A 52 -18.69 -8.30 11.70
CA THR A 52 -18.29 -8.06 13.10
C THR A 52 -19.28 -8.72 14.05
N PRO A 53 -18.88 -8.99 15.31
CA PRO A 53 -19.84 -9.23 16.37
C PRO A 53 -20.74 -8.00 16.58
N SER A 54 -21.87 -8.19 17.26
CA SER A 54 -22.70 -7.04 17.68
C SER A 54 -21.87 -6.01 18.43
N PHE A 55 -22.02 -4.73 18.07
CA PHE A 55 -21.26 -3.62 18.67
C PHE A 55 -21.46 -3.53 20.19
N THR A 56 -22.57 -4.05 20.72
CA THR A 56 -22.85 -4.08 22.16
C THR A 56 -21.97 -5.06 22.93
N CYS A 57 -21.65 -6.22 22.35
CA CYS A 57 -20.86 -7.25 23.01
C CYS A 57 -19.42 -7.34 22.50
N TRP A 58 -19.13 -6.77 21.33
CA TRP A 58 -17.80 -6.83 20.73
C TRP A 58 -16.67 -6.36 21.65
N PRO A 59 -16.78 -5.25 22.41
CA PRO A 59 -15.69 -4.79 23.28
C PRO A 59 -15.27 -5.78 24.37
N SER A 60 -16.17 -6.68 24.80
CA SER A 60 -15.89 -7.69 25.82
C SER A 60 -15.51 -9.05 25.25
N ARG A 61 -15.57 -9.24 23.93
CA ARG A 61 -15.20 -10.50 23.30
C ARG A 61 -13.68 -10.59 23.16
N PRO A 62 -13.08 -11.75 23.48
CA PRO A 62 -11.68 -12.01 23.17
C PRO A 62 -11.39 -11.90 21.68
N ASP A 63 -10.27 -11.27 21.35
CA ASP A 63 -9.80 -11.09 19.97
C ASP A 63 -8.73 -12.14 19.65
N ALA A 64 -9.02 -13.10 18.77
CA ALA A 64 -8.05 -14.14 18.41
C ALA A 64 -6.77 -13.60 17.77
N ASP A 65 -6.79 -12.42 17.14
CA ASP A 65 -5.59 -11.80 16.58
C ASP A 65 -4.63 -11.30 17.67
N SER A 66 -5.14 -11.04 18.88
CA SER A 66 -4.34 -10.52 19.99
C SER A 66 -3.17 -11.42 20.40
N LEU A 67 -3.26 -12.73 20.13
CA LEU A 67 -2.17 -13.69 20.40
C LEU A 67 -0.87 -13.34 19.65
N ARG A 68 -0.93 -12.55 18.58
CA ARG A 68 0.26 -12.17 17.80
C ARG A 68 1.08 -11.04 18.42
N TRP A 69 0.49 -10.26 19.33
CA TRP A 69 1.08 -9.00 19.79
C TRP A 69 0.90 -8.71 21.29
N SER A 70 0.05 -9.46 21.99
CA SER A 70 -0.24 -9.23 23.42
C SER A 70 0.66 -9.99 24.40
N ASP A 71 1.52 -10.89 23.90
CA ASP A 71 2.33 -11.84 24.68
C ASP A 71 1.52 -12.73 25.66
N ALA A 72 0.20 -12.69 25.60
CA ALA A 72 -0.69 -13.52 26.40
C ALA A 72 -0.80 -14.93 25.81
N SER A 73 -0.98 -15.93 26.69
CA SER A 73 -1.20 -17.32 26.27
C SER A 73 -2.60 -17.58 25.69
N GLU A 74 -3.55 -16.69 25.98
CA GLU A 74 -4.94 -16.79 25.54
C GLU A 74 -5.41 -15.46 24.93
N PRO A 75 -6.38 -15.48 23.99
CA PRO A 75 -6.94 -14.28 23.40
C PRO A 75 -7.47 -13.30 24.46
N ILE A 76 -7.10 -12.03 24.34
CA ILE A 76 -7.58 -10.97 25.24
C ILE A 76 -8.65 -10.11 24.56
N PRO A 77 -9.60 -9.54 25.32
CA PRO A 77 -10.50 -8.50 24.80
C PRO A 77 -9.72 -7.23 24.43
N THR A 78 -10.17 -6.55 23.37
CA THR A 78 -9.55 -5.32 22.84
C THR A 78 -10.50 -4.11 22.89
N PRO A 79 -11.09 -3.78 24.06
CA PRO A 79 -12.21 -2.84 24.15
C PRO A 79 -11.89 -1.44 23.60
N HIS A 80 -10.68 -0.93 23.83
CA HIS A 80 -10.29 0.39 23.35
C HIS A 80 -10.22 0.47 21.82
N PHE A 81 -9.69 -0.58 21.18
CA PHE A 81 -9.66 -0.69 19.72
C PHE A 81 -11.08 -0.75 19.16
N VAL A 82 -11.92 -1.65 19.69
CA VAL A 82 -13.29 -1.83 19.24
C VAL A 82 -14.12 -0.55 19.40
N HIS A 83 -14.05 0.10 20.57
CA HIS A 83 -14.75 1.36 20.79
C HIS A 83 -14.33 2.44 19.80
N ARG A 84 -13.02 2.62 19.59
CA ARG A 84 -12.50 3.59 18.62
C ARG A 84 -12.94 3.24 17.21
N PHE A 85 -12.91 1.97 16.83
CA PHE A 85 -13.34 1.50 15.52
C PHE A 85 -14.82 1.80 15.29
N CYS A 86 -15.70 1.37 16.19
CA CYS A 86 -17.14 1.63 16.10
C CYS A 86 -17.45 3.13 16.06
N GLN A 87 -16.78 3.94 16.88
CA GLN A 87 -16.93 5.41 16.84
C GLN A 87 -16.56 5.99 15.48
N ARG A 88 -15.42 5.58 14.90
CA ARG A 88 -14.95 6.08 13.60
C ARG A 88 -15.85 5.65 12.45
N VAL A 89 -16.36 4.42 12.48
CA VAL A 89 -17.28 3.90 11.46
C VAL A 89 -18.64 4.60 11.58
N CYS A 90 -19.21 4.73 12.77
CA CYS A 90 -20.49 5.40 12.96
C CYS A 90 -20.45 6.90 12.68
N ALA A 91 -19.29 7.55 12.85
CA ALA A 91 -19.12 8.97 12.52
C ALA A 91 -18.83 9.22 11.04
N ASN A 92 -18.58 8.18 10.24
CA ASN A 92 -18.27 8.32 8.82
C ASN A 92 -19.56 8.24 7.98
N PRO A 93 -20.01 9.32 7.32
CA PRO A 93 -21.21 9.29 6.49
C PRO A 93 -21.08 8.36 5.26
N GLU A 94 -19.84 8.06 4.85
CA GLU A 94 -19.54 7.16 3.73
C GLU A 94 -19.57 5.67 4.13
N ALA A 95 -19.68 5.35 5.42
CA ALA A 95 -19.70 3.98 5.90
C ALA A 95 -21.13 3.51 6.18
N ILE A 96 -21.49 2.35 5.62
CA ILE A 96 -22.79 1.73 5.89
C ILE A 96 -22.64 0.79 7.09
N VAL A 97 -23.40 1.08 8.15
CA VAL A 97 -23.52 0.20 9.32
C VAL A 97 -24.85 -0.52 9.25
N TRP A 98 -24.81 -1.78 8.79
CA TRP A 98 -25.99 -2.64 8.78
C TRP A 98 -25.97 -3.60 9.96
N ARG A 99 -26.98 -3.51 10.84
CA ARG A 99 -27.12 -4.32 12.04
C ARG A 99 -28.22 -5.35 11.89
N GLN A 100 -28.04 -6.49 12.53
CA GLN A 100 -29.05 -7.55 12.52
C GLN A 100 -30.38 -7.02 13.08
N ASN A 101 -31.48 -7.32 12.40
CA ASN A 101 -32.84 -6.87 12.71
C ASN A 101 -33.08 -5.35 12.55
N GLU A 102 -32.14 -4.61 11.98
CA GLU A 102 -32.34 -3.22 11.56
C GLU A 102 -32.46 -3.17 10.02
N PRO A 103 -33.30 -2.27 9.46
CA PRO A 103 -33.36 -2.07 8.01
C PRO A 103 -32.02 -1.55 7.48
N LEU A 104 -31.64 -1.99 6.28
CA LEU A 104 -30.47 -1.47 5.59
C LEU A 104 -30.77 -0.04 5.12
N MET A 105 -29.98 0.91 5.60
CA MET A 105 -30.03 2.31 5.17
C MET A 105 -28.78 2.62 4.34
N LEU A 106 -28.99 2.99 3.08
CA LEU A 106 -27.92 3.46 2.19
C LEU A 106 -27.87 5.00 2.26
N PRO A 107 -26.68 5.62 2.30
CA PRO A 107 -26.56 7.07 2.20
C PRO A 107 -27.10 7.53 0.84
N GLU A 108 -27.61 8.76 0.78
CA GLU A 108 -27.95 9.38 -0.51
C GLU A 108 -26.69 9.55 -1.35
N GLU A 109 -26.78 9.22 -2.64
CA GLU A 109 -25.67 9.41 -3.57
C GLU A 109 -25.45 10.90 -3.82
N GLU A 110 -24.43 11.47 -3.18
CA GLU A 110 -23.93 12.78 -3.60
C GLU A 110 -23.21 12.64 -4.95
N PRO A 111 -23.54 13.48 -5.95
CA PRO A 111 -22.90 13.41 -7.25
C PRO A 111 -21.41 13.75 -7.13
N ARG A 112 -20.56 12.77 -7.47
CA ARG A 112 -19.10 12.92 -7.49
C ARG A 112 -18.62 13.18 -8.91
N PRO A 113 -17.48 13.88 -9.08
CA PRO A 113 -16.83 13.98 -10.38
C PRO A 113 -16.60 12.59 -10.99
N HIS A 114 -16.71 12.49 -12.31
CA HIS A 114 -16.42 11.24 -13.00
C HIS A 114 -14.97 10.81 -12.74
N TRP A 115 -14.83 9.59 -12.23
CA TRP A 115 -13.54 8.94 -12.07
C TRP A 115 -13.18 8.17 -13.34
N TYR A 116 -11.92 8.30 -13.77
CA TYR A 116 -11.37 7.55 -14.90
C TYR A 116 -10.13 6.78 -14.44
N PRO A 117 -9.94 5.54 -14.91
CA PRO A 117 -8.73 4.78 -14.62
C PRO A 117 -7.50 5.46 -15.23
N ALA A 118 -6.34 5.24 -14.63
CA ALA A 118 -5.07 5.62 -15.26
C ALA A 118 -4.91 4.88 -16.58
N ASP A 119 -4.58 5.60 -17.64
CA ASP A 119 -4.40 5.09 -19.01
C ASP A 119 -2.94 4.67 -19.30
N GLY A 120 -2.08 4.72 -18.28
CA GLY A 120 -0.65 4.44 -18.38
C GLY A 120 0.20 5.68 -18.67
N HIS A 121 -0.42 6.84 -18.93
CA HIS A 121 0.28 8.13 -19.01
C HIS A 121 0.37 8.77 -17.61
N PRO A 122 1.38 9.65 -17.39
CA PRO A 122 1.49 10.38 -16.13
C PRO A 122 0.27 11.28 -15.94
N GLN A 123 -0.37 11.16 -14.78
CA GLN A 123 -1.39 12.13 -14.35
C GLN A 123 -0.76 13.52 -14.14
N ALA A 124 -1.57 14.57 -14.05
CA ALA A 124 -1.07 15.95 -13.97
C ALA A 124 -0.02 16.18 -12.87
N GLU A 125 -0.24 15.63 -11.68
CA GLU A 125 0.72 15.71 -10.57
C GLU A 125 2.01 14.91 -10.86
N GLN A 126 1.89 13.70 -11.41
CA GLN A 126 3.04 12.90 -11.81
C GLN A 126 3.86 13.61 -12.90
N ALA A 127 3.19 14.22 -13.88
CA ALA A 127 3.84 14.98 -14.96
C ALA A 127 4.62 16.19 -14.41
N ALA A 128 4.07 16.90 -13.43
CA ALA A 128 4.75 18.02 -12.77
C ALA A 128 6.00 17.57 -12.00
N ILE A 129 5.92 16.42 -11.30
CA ILE A 129 7.06 15.83 -10.61
C ILE A 129 8.13 15.37 -11.64
N LEU A 130 7.73 14.69 -12.71
CA LEU A 130 8.66 14.28 -13.79
C LEU A 130 9.39 15.47 -14.42
N ALA A 131 8.68 16.58 -14.66
CA ALA A 131 9.28 17.82 -15.17
C ALA A 131 10.28 18.45 -14.18
N SER A 132 9.98 18.36 -12.88
CA SER A 132 10.89 18.84 -11.82
C SER A 132 12.13 17.95 -11.71
N LEU A 133 11.97 16.64 -11.83
CA LEU A 133 13.07 15.68 -11.76
C LEU A 133 13.98 15.75 -12.98
N SER A 134 13.44 15.97 -14.18
CA SER A 134 14.25 16.07 -15.41
C SER A 134 15.16 17.30 -15.46
N THR A 135 14.83 18.34 -14.70
CA THR A 135 15.61 19.59 -14.59
C THR A 135 16.44 19.66 -13.31
N LEU A 136 16.41 18.61 -12.49
CA LEU A 136 17.10 18.58 -11.22
C LEU A 136 18.63 18.60 -11.45
N PRO A 137 19.37 19.53 -10.83
CA PRO A 137 20.83 19.46 -10.81
C PRO A 137 21.28 18.23 -10.02
N ALA A 138 22.57 17.86 -10.14
CA ALA A 138 23.14 16.76 -9.36
C ALA A 138 22.84 16.94 -7.86
N GLY A 139 22.06 16.01 -7.29
CA GLY A 139 21.49 16.15 -5.95
C GLY A 139 20.50 15.05 -5.60
N ILE A 140 19.84 15.20 -4.46
CA ILE A 140 18.90 14.21 -3.93
C ILE A 140 17.48 14.78 -4.02
N ALA A 141 16.56 14.00 -4.56
CA ALA A 141 15.12 14.31 -4.54
C ALA A 141 14.33 13.16 -3.94
N ALA A 142 13.73 13.39 -2.77
CA ALA A 142 12.85 12.42 -2.13
C ALA A 142 11.39 12.67 -2.52
N VAL A 143 10.77 11.72 -3.20
CA VAL A 143 9.33 11.71 -3.49
C VAL A 143 8.65 10.80 -2.48
N THR A 144 7.82 11.40 -1.63
CA THR A 144 7.04 10.68 -0.62
C THR A 144 5.56 10.69 -1.02
N ALA A 145 4.88 9.57 -0.80
CA ALA A 145 3.46 9.43 -1.07
C ALA A 145 2.91 8.21 -0.33
N GLU A 146 1.65 8.28 0.09
CA GLU A 146 0.93 7.15 0.68
C GLU A 146 0.93 5.92 -0.25
N ARG A 147 0.71 4.73 0.32
CA ARG A 147 0.59 3.48 -0.45
C ARG A 147 -0.51 3.61 -1.51
N GLY A 148 -0.23 3.13 -2.73
CA GLY A 148 -1.19 3.15 -3.84
C GLY A 148 -1.26 4.47 -4.63
N ARG A 149 -0.47 5.50 -4.27
CA ARG A 149 -0.42 6.79 -4.98
C ARG A 149 0.44 6.81 -6.25
N GLY A 150 0.93 5.65 -6.71
CA GLY A 150 1.64 5.54 -7.99
C GLY A 150 3.11 5.96 -7.99
N LYS A 151 3.81 5.93 -6.84
CA LYS A 151 5.25 6.24 -6.74
C LYS A 151 6.13 5.33 -7.60
N SER A 152 5.93 4.00 -7.54
CA SER A 152 6.70 3.06 -8.35
C SER A 152 6.40 3.22 -9.85
N ALA A 153 5.16 3.57 -10.21
CA ALA A 153 4.80 3.92 -11.59
C ALA A 153 5.49 5.20 -12.06
N LEU A 154 5.50 6.26 -11.25
CA LEU A 154 6.23 7.51 -11.50
C LEU A 154 7.73 7.24 -11.72
N ALA A 155 8.36 6.44 -10.85
CA ALA A 155 9.77 6.07 -10.99
C ALA A 155 10.03 5.29 -12.29
N GLY A 156 9.14 4.36 -12.66
CA GLY A 156 9.23 3.65 -13.94
C GLY A 156 9.09 4.59 -15.15
N MET A 157 8.16 5.53 -15.10
CA MET A 157 7.99 6.57 -16.12
C MET A 157 9.25 7.44 -16.27
N LEU A 158 9.90 7.79 -15.15
CA LEU A 158 11.17 8.51 -15.17
C LEU A 158 12.27 7.68 -15.86
N ILE A 159 12.44 6.41 -15.48
CA ILE A 159 13.44 5.51 -16.10
C ILE A 159 13.23 5.44 -17.62
N ARG A 160 11.98 5.34 -18.06
CA ARG A 160 11.63 5.32 -19.47
C ARG A 160 12.03 6.61 -20.19
N GLN A 161 11.92 7.78 -19.54
CA GLN A 161 12.38 9.06 -20.09
C GLN A 161 13.92 9.17 -20.12
N LEU A 162 14.61 8.50 -19.20
CA LEU A 162 16.08 8.50 -19.08
C LEU A 162 16.79 7.52 -20.03
N ALA A 163 16.05 6.75 -20.84
CA ALA A 163 16.58 5.86 -21.88
C ALA A 163 17.67 4.87 -21.41
N GLY A 164 17.58 4.39 -20.16
CA GLY A 164 18.47 3.36 -19.61
C GLY A 164 19.69 3.87 -18.84
N ASP A 165 19.82 5.19 -18.63
CA ASP A 165 20.86 5.79 -17.78
C ASP A 165 20.44 5.92 -16.30
N ALA A 166 19.76 4.88 -15.81
CA ALA A 166 19.29 4.80 -14.43
C ALA A 166 19.54 3.40 -13.87
N ILE A 167 19.93 3.33 -12.60
CA ILE A 167 20.01 2.08 -11.84
C ILE A 167 18.95 2.11 -10.76
N VAL A 168 18.24 1.00 -10.61
CA VAL A 168 17.24 0.81 -9.55
C VAL A 168 17.82 -0.08 -8.47
N THR A 169 17.62 0.30 -7.21
CA THR A 169 17.92 -0.56 -6.06
C THR A 169 16.78 -0.56 -5.06
N ALA A 170 16.59 -1.68 -4.39
CA ALA A 170 15.57 -1.88 -3.37
C ALA A 170 16.00 -3.04 -2.45
N PRO A 171 15.42 -3.17 -1.23
CA PRO A 171 15.69 -4.29 -0.34
C PRO A 171 15.41 -5.66 -0.98
N ALA A 172 14.39 -5.74 -1.85
CA ALA A 172 14.03 -6.95 -2.58
C ALA A 172 13.58 -6.61 -4.00
N ARG A 173 13.97 -7.45 -4.98
CA ARG A 173 13.61 -7.25 -6.40
C ARG A 173 12.10 -7.29 -6.64
N GLY A 174 11.36 -8.14 -5.93
CA GLY A 174 9.90 -8.26 -6.09
C GLY A 174 9.14 -6.96 -5.82
N ALA A 175 9.66 -6.08 -4.96
CA ALA A 175 9.05 -4.78 -4.70
C ALA A 175 9.09 -3.82 -5.90
N THR A 176 9.92 -4.11 -6.91
CA THR A 176 10.16 -3.25 -8.07
C THR A 176 9.39 -3.66 -9.34
N GLU A 177 8.51 -4.65 -9.27
CA GLU A 177 7.80 -5.19 -10.45
C GLU A 177 6.93 -4.15 -11.15
N VAL A 178 6.20 -3.33 -10.39
CA VAL A 178 5.43 -2.21 -10.94
C VAL A 178 6.37 -1.22 -11.64
N MET A 179 7.48 -0.86 -11.00
CA MET A 179 8.47 0.05 -11.58
C MET A 179 9.06 -0.49 -12.88
N ALA A 180 9.42 -1.79 -12.90
CA ALA A 180 9.93 -2.47 -14.09
C ALA A 180 8.93 -2.46 -15.23
N THR A 181 7.64 -2.68 -14.94
CA THR A 181 6.57 -2.67 -15.94
C THR A 181 6.46 -1.30 -16.62
N PHE A 182 6.51 -0.20 -15.86
CA PHE A 182 6.45 1.16 -16.41
C PHE A 182 7.76 1.60 -17.08
N ALA A 183 8.91 1.10 -16.62
CA ALA A 183 10.23 1.39 -17.16
C ALA A 183 10.51 0.69 -18.51
N GLY A 184 9.95 -0.51 -18.72
CA GLY A 184 10.23 -1.32 -19.91
C GLY A 184 11.70 -1.72 -19.99
N ASP A 185 12.28 -1.66 -21.20
CA ASP A 185 13.66 -2.10 -21.48
C ASP A 185 14.74 -1.28 -20.74
N GLY A 186 14.40 -0.10 -20.24
CA GLY A 186 15.32 0.75 -19.47
C GLY A 186 15.53 0.30 -18.02
N PHE A 187 14.80 -0.72 -17.55
CA PHE A 187 14.86 -1.17 -16.17
C PHE A 187 16.14 -1.96 -15.86
N ARG A 188 17.02 -1.40 -15.02
CA ARG A 188 18.25 -2.05 -14.56
C ARG A 188 18.27 -2.15 -13.04
N PHE A 189 17.90 -3.31 -12.50
CA PHE A 189 17.95 -3.58 -11.06
C PHE A 189 19.34 -3.98 -10.59
N MET A 190 19.74 -3.46 -9.42
CA MET A 190 20.90 -3.90 -8.67
C MET A 190 20.61 -3.91 -7.17
N ALA A 191 20.96 -5.00 -6.49
CA ALA A 191 20.81 -5.10 -5.06
C ALA A 191 21.79 -4.15 -4.32
N PRO A 192 21.46 -3.70 -3.10
CA PRO A 192 22.29 -2.76 -2.35
C PRO A 192 23.75 -3.22 -2.15
N ASP A 193 23.95 -4.50 -1.85
CA ASP A 193 25.26 -5.13 -1.68
C ASP A 193 26.10 -5.11 -2.96
N ALA A 194 25.48 -5.40 -4.12
CA ALA A 194 26.13 -5.35 -5.42
C ALA A 194 26.52 -3.91 -5.81
N LEU A 195 25.70 -2.90 -5.47
CA LEU A 195 26.04 -1.49 -5.66
C LEU A 195 27.25 -1.05 -4.82
N LEU A 196 27.36 -1.58 -3.60
CA LEU A 196 28.49 -1.28 -2.71
C LEU A 196 29.80 -1.92 -3.16
N ALA A 197 29.73 -3.09 -3.80
CA ALA A 197 30.90 -3.85 -4.24
C ALA A 197 31.43 -3.43 -5.62
N GLY A 198 30.62 -2.80 -6.46
CA GLY A 198 30.96 -2.46 -7.85
C GLY A 198 31.32 -0.99 -8.07
N ASP A 199 32.13 -0.72 -9.10
CA ASP A 199 32.39 0.65 -9.59
C ASP A 199 31.45 0.97 -10.75
N ILE A 200 30.16 1.13 -10.43
CA ILE A 200 29.10 1.32 -11.42
C ILE A 200 28.69 2.78 -11.43
N ARG A 201 28.64 3.35 -12.64
CA ARG A 201 28.23 4.73 -12.88
C ARG A 201 26.93 4.76 -13.67
N ALA A 202 25.99 5.55 -13.18
CA ALA A 202 24.78 5.95 -13.88
C ALA A 202 24.50 7.41 -13.53
N SER A 203 23.83 8.13 -14.43
CA SER A 203 23.41 9.50 -14.14
C SER A 203 22.30 9.55 -13.08
N TRP A 204 21.52 8.46 -12.94
CA TRP A 204 20.47 8.33 -11.95
C TRP A 204 20.59 7.05 -11.12
N LEU A 205 20.43 7.20 -9.80
CA LEU A 205 20.22 6.09 -8.87
C LEU A 205 18.82 6.20 -8.26
N ILE A 206 17.94 5.28 -8.62
CA ILE A 206 16.60 5.20 -8.07
C ILE A 206 16.61 4.17 -6.95
N VAL A 207 16.23 4.61 -5.76
CA VAL A 207 16.12 3.75 -4.59
C VAL A 207 14.63 3.56 -4.29
N ASP A 208 14.13 2.34 -4.23
CA ASP A 208 12.80 2.06 -3.70
C ASP A 208 12.93 1.56 -2.25
N GLU A 209 11.96 1.86 -1.40
CA GLU A 209 12.01 1.45 0.01
C GLU A 209 13.31 1.85 0.74
N ALA A 210 13.84 3.06 0.45
CA ALA A 210 15.08 3.56 1.06
C ALA A 210 15.06 3.56 2.59
N ALA A 211 13.90 3.75 3.22
CA ALA A 211 13.76 3.69 4.68
C ALA A 211 14.13 2.31 5.26
N ALA A 212 14.04 1.24 4.47
CA ALA A 212 14.43 -0.11 4.86
C ALA A 212 15.92 -0.44 4.56
N ILE A 213 16.66 0.47 3.92
CA ILE A 213 18.09 0.30 3.64
C ILE A 213 18.91 0.92 4.78
N PRO A 214 19.94 0.22 5.31
CA PRO A 214 20.78 0.78 6.36
C PRO A 214 21.46 2.07 5.91
N GLY A 215 21.37 3.13 6.72
CA GLY A 215 21.91 4.46 6.38
C GLY A 215 23.40 4.49 6.04
N ARG A 216 24.18 3.48 6.48
CA ARG A 216 25.60 3.31 6.11
C ARG A 216 25.79 3.10 4.61
N CYS A 217 24.84 2.48 3.91
CA CYS A 217 24.91 2.24 2.47
C CYS A 217 24.85 3.55 1.67
N PHE A 218 24.15 4.55 2.21
CA PHE A 218 23.96 5.84 1.54
C PHE A 218 25.19 6.73 1.57
N ALA A 219 26.03 6.61 2.60
CA ALA A 219 27.29 7.36 2.68
C ALA A 219 28.32 6.94 1.61
N SER A 220 28.18 5.71 1.09
CA SER A 220 29.03 5.14 0.04
C SER A 220 28.47 5.32 -1.38
N TRP A 221 27.22 5.77 -1.53
CA TRP A 221 26.61 6.02 -2.83
C TRP A 221 26.61 7.52 -3.13
N SER A 222 27.23 7.92 -4.25
CA SER A 222 27.04 9.27 -4.78
C SER A 222 25.57 9.45 -5.20
N PRO A 223 24.95 10.62 -4.99
CA PRO A 223 23.60 10.67 -4.44
C PRO A 223 22.49 10.64 -5.50
N VAL A 224 21.50 9.75 -5.34
CA VAL A 224 20.07 10.00 -5.61
C VAL A 224 19.25 8.99 -4.76
N PHE A 225 18.21 9.46 -4.04
CA PHE A 225 17.33 8.64 -3.18
C PHE A 225 15.86 8.95 -3.42
N LEU A 226 15.06 7.94 -3.75
CA LEU A 226 13.61 7.98 -3.57
C LEU A 226 13.30 7.20 -2.27
N ALA A 227 12.47 7.74 -1.39
CA ALA A 227 12.19 7.12 -0.09
C ALA A 227 10.68 7.06 0.13
N PRO A 228 10.12 5.92 0.56
CA PRO A 228 8.78 5.84 1.10
C PRO A 228 8.77 6.10 2.61
N TYR A 229 7.68 6.70 3.04
CA TYR A 229 7.04 6.46 4.33
C TYR A 229 5.59 6.05 4.04
#